data_AF-A0A524JEB8-F1
#
_entry.id   AF-A0A524JEB8-F1
#
_cell.length_a   1.000
_cell.length_b   1.000
_cell.length_c   1.000
_cell.angle_alpha   90.00
_cell.angle_beta   90.00
_cell.angle_gamma   90.00
#
_symmetry.space_group_name_H-M   'P 1'
#
loop_
_entity.id
_entity.type
_entity.pdbx_description
1 polymer ?
#
loop_
_entity_poly.entity_id
_entity_poly.type
_entity_poly.pdbx_seq_one_letter_code
_entity_poly.pdbx_strand_id
1 'polypeptide(L)' 'MPVRKTKRGAERTPLEGSWDVVICGASFAGLTVARELAGSGARVLIVDRYEIGERQTSACGAPTEWLNNM' A
#
# COMPACT_ATOMS: atom_id res chain seq x y z
N MET A 1 -9.20 10.20 22.56
CA MET A 1 -8.10 9.83 21.64
C MET A 1 -8.68 9.62 20.25
N PRO A 2 -8.08 10.16 19.17
CA PRO A 2 -8.61 9.94 17.82
C PRO A 2 -8.51 8.45 17.45
N VAL A 3 -9.66 7.81 17.20
CA VAL A 3 -9.71 6.44 16.69
C VAL A 3 -9.39 6.49 15.20
N ARG A 4 -8.26 5.91 14.80
CA ARG A 4 -7.85 5.85 13.39
C ARG A 4 -8.84 4.97 12.62
N LYS A 5 -9.73 5.61 11.83
CA LYS A 5 -10.65 4.92 10.93
C LYS A 5 -9.86 4.13 9.87
N THR A 6 -10.20 2.85 9.72
CA THR A 6 -9.76 1.97 8.62
C THR A 6 -11.01 1.45 7.92
N LYS A 7 -10.91 1.02 6.65
CA LYS A 7 -12.06 0.45 5.92
C LYS A 7 -12.67 -0.75 6.64
N ARG A 8 -11.80 -1.60 7.20
CA ARG A 8 -12.16 -2.90 7.76
C ARG A 8 -12.38 -2.90 9.28
N GLY A 9 -12.17 -1.76 9.97
CA GLY A 9 -12.37 -1.67 11.42
C GLY A 9 -11.59 -2.73 12.20
N ALA A 10 -12.33 -3.68 12.79
CA ALA A 10 -11.80 -4.83 13.54
C ALA A 10 -11.38 -6.02 12.64
N GLU A 11 -11.84 -6.08 11.39
CA GLU A 11 -11.49 -7.11 10.39
C GLU A 11 -10.12 -6.83 9.75
N ARG A 12 -9.11 -6.53 10.58
CA ARG A 12 -7.76 -6.31 10.08
C ARG A 12 -7.18 -7.63 9.62
N THR A 13 -6.59 -7.65 8.43
CA THR A 13 -5.80 -8.77 7.95
C THR A 13 -4.57 -8.92 8.87
N PRO A 14 -4.40 -10.06 9.57
CA PRO A 14 -3.16 -10.35 10.28
C PRO A 14 -2.00 -10.37 9.28
N LEU A 15 -0.90 -9.70 9.62
CA LEU A 15 0.30 -9.67 8.79
C LEU A 15 1.35 -10.55 9.46
N GLU A 16 1.78 -11.61 8.77
CA GLU A 16 2.80 -12.54 9.24
C GLU A 16 3.94 -12.64 8.20
N GLY A 17 5.12 -13.09 8.65
CA GLY A 17 6.30 -13.27 7.82
C GLY A 17 7.38 -12.18 7.97
N SER A 18 8.43 -12.30 7.16
CA SER A 18 9.59 -11.40 7.14
C SER A 18 9.64 -10.58 5.85
N TRP A 19 9.91 -9.28 5.97
CA TRP A 19 10.02 -8.35 4.84
C TRP A 19 11.28 -7.51 5.02
N ASP A 20 11.97 -7.21 3.93
CA ASP A 20 13.15 -6.34 3.95
C ASP A 20 12.72 -4.88 4.15
N VAL A 21 11.56 -4.51 3.58
CA VAL A 21 10.97 -3.17 3.70
C VAL A 21 9.46 -3.24 3.89
N VAL A 22 8.95 -2.42 4.81
CA VAL A 22 7.51 -2.20 5.02
C VAL A 22 7.17 -0.74 4.73
N ILE A 23 6.25 -0.50 3.80
CA ILE A 23 5.78 0.82 3.38
C ILE A 23 4.37 1.05 3.93
N CYS A 24 4.22 2.09 4.75
CA CYS A 24 2.94 2.48 5.34
C CYS A 24 2.24 3.54 4.47
N GLY A 25 1.42 3.08 3.53
CA GLY A 25 0.59 3.90 2.65
C GLY A 25 0.81 3.57 1.17
N ALA A 26 -0.28 3.26 0.48
CA ALA A 26 -0.33 3.00 -0.96
C ALA A 26 -0.76 4.27 -1.72
N SER A 27 -0.12 5.40 -1.38
CA SER A 27 -0.19 6.62 -2.19
C SER A 27 0.74 6.48 -3.41
N PHE A 28 0.73 7.49 -4.30
CA PHE A 28 1.69 7.56 -5.40
C PHE A 28 3.14 7.35 -4.91
N ALA A 29 3.56 8.08 -3.88
CA ALA A 29 4.92 7.95 -3.34
C ALA A 29 5.21 6.54 -2.82
N GLY A 30 4.26 5.92 -2.13
CA GLY A 30 4.42 4.56 -1.61
C GLY A 30 4.57 3.53 -2.73
N LEU A 31 3.76 3.64 -3.78
CA LEU A 31 3.81 2.76 -4.94
C LEU A 31 5.11 2.98 -5.76
N THR A 32 5.53 4.22 -5.96
CA THR A 32 6.79 4.53 -6.66
C THR A 32 7.99 3.94 -5.93
N VAL A 33 8.08 4.13 -4.61
CA VAL A 33 9.18 3.57 -3.81
C VAL A 33 9.14 2.04 -3.83
N ALA A 34 7.96 1.44 -3.71
CA ALA A 34 7.82 -0.01 -3.77
C ALA A 34 8.33 -0.60 -5.09
N ARG A 35 8.04 0.07 -6.22
CA ARG A 35 8.53 -0.33 -7.54
C ARG A 35 10.05 -0.34 -7.61
N GLU A 36 10.70 0.74 -7.18
CA GLU A 36 12.17 0.82 -7.22
C GLU A 36 12.83 -0.25 -6.34
N LEU A 37 12.30 -0.46 -5.14
CA LEU A 37 12.82 -1.47 -4.20
C LEU A 37 12.55 -2.91 -4.65
N ALA A 38 11.42 -3.18 -5.29
CA ALA A 38 11.17 -4.49 -5.88
C ALA A 38 12.20 -4.81 -6.98
N GLY A 39 12.61 -3.79 -7.75
CA GLY A 39 13.67 -3.91 -8.76
C GLY A 39 15.06 -4.24 -8.20
N SER A 40 15.30 -3.99 -6.90
CA SER A 40 16.56 -4.37 -6.23
C SER A 40 16.54 -5.79 -5.65
N GLY A 41 15.46 -6.56 -5.85
CA GLY A 41 15.28 -7.89 -5.28
C GLY A 41 14.82 -7.90 -3.81
N ALA A 42 14.45 -6.74 -3.25
CA ALA A 42 13.94 -6.66 -1.89
C ALA A 42 12.52 -7.24 -1.79
N ARG A 43 12.23 -7.95 -0.70
CA ARG A 43 10.87 -8.35 -0.34
C ARG A 43 10.13 -7.18 0.32
N VAL A 44 9.28 -6.50 -0.45
CA VAL A 44 8.58 -5.30 -0.01
C VAL A 44 7.11 -5.59 0.33
N LEU A 45 6.65 -5.10 1.49
CA LEU A 45 5.22 -5.10 1.88
C LEU A 45 4.68 -3.68 1.90
N ILE A 46 3.58 -3.41 1.19
CA ILE A 46 2.84 -2.14 1.30
C ILE A 46 1.57 -2.37 2.12
N VAL A 47 1.33 -1.52 3.11
CA VAL A 47 0.12 -1.55 3.95
C VAL A 47 -0.62 -0.23 3.81
N ASP A 48 -1.88 -0.29 3.40
CA ASP A 48 -2.80 0.86 3.44
C ASP A 48 -4.06 0.51 4.25
N ARG A 49 -4.70 1.56 4.79
CA ARG A 49 -5.94 1.46 5.56
C ARG A 49 -7.19 1.40 4.68
N TYR A 50 -7.03 1.69 3.39
CA TYR A 50 -8.04 1.63 2.33
C TYR A 50 -7.54 0.80 1.16
N GLU A 51 -8.43 0.46 0.23
CA GLU A 51 -8.01 -0.14 -1.03
C GLU A 51 -7.22 0.87 -1.86
N ILE A 52 -6.32 0.37 -2.70
CA ILE A 52 -5.56 1.22 -3.63
C ILE A 52 -6.54 1.98 -4.53
N GLY A 53 -6.42 3.31 -4.57
CA GLY A 53 -7.29 4.18 -5.37
C GLY A 53 -8.61 4.56 -4.71
N GLU A 54 -8.89 4.13 -3.47
CA GLU A 54 -10.16 4.41 -2.80
C GLU A 54 -10.31 5.86 -2.31
N ARG A 55 -9.20 6.59 -2.10
CA ARG A 55 -9.21 7.96 -1.53
C ARG A 55 -8.35 8.90 -2.36
N GLN A 56 -8.62 10.21 -2.27
CA GLN A 56 -7.85 11.25 -2.96
C GLN A 56 -6.34 11.24 -2.67
N THR A 57 -5.88 10.66 -1.56
CA THR A 57 -4.45 10.50 -1.24
C THR A 57 -3.90 9.12 -1.59
N SER A 58 -4.75 8.19 -2.00
CA SER A 58 -4.40 6.84 -2.45
C SER A 58 -4.49 6.81 -3.97
N ALA A 59 -3.35 6.60 -4.64
CA ALA A 59 -3.26 6.55 -6.10
C ALA A 59 -3.96 7.70 -6.87
N CYS A 60 -3.98 8.94 -6.36
CA CYS A 60 -4.32 10.08 -7.20
C CYS A 60 -3.34 10.13 -8.39
N GLY A 61 -3.81 9.71 -9.56
CA GLY A 61 -3.07 9.71 -10.82
C GLY A 61 -2.86 8.35 -11.49
N ALA A 62 -3.04 7.21 -10.81
CA ALA A 62 -2.82 5.89 -11.42
C ALA A 62 -4.13 5.09 -11.47
N PRO A 63 -4.77 4.93 -12.64
CA PRO A 63 -5.86 3.98 -12.81
C PRO A 63 -5.37 2.61 -12.33
N THR A 64 -6.17 1.89 -11.55
CA THR A 64 -5.82 0.54 -11.06
C THR A 64 -5.48 -0.42 -12.20
N GLU A 65 -6.01 -0.20 -13.41
CA GLU A 65 -5.63 -0.93 -14.62
C GLU A 65 -4.15 -0.77 -14.99
N TRP A 66 -3.52 0.36 -14.70
CA TRP A 66 -2.08 0.53 -14.94
C TRP A 66 -1.25 -0.34 -13.99
N LEU A 67 -1.69 -0.55 -12.75
CA LEU A 67 -1.02 -1.47 -11.81
C LEU A 67 -1.20 -2.94 -12.22
N ASN A 68 -2.38 -3.29 -12.76
CA ASN A 68 -2.66 -4.68 -13.18
C ASN A 68 -1.97 -5.07 -14.50
N ASN A 69 -1.61 -4.09 -15.32
CA ASN A 69 -0.95 -4.27 -16.62
C ASN A 69 0.56 -3.94 -16.57
N MET A 70 1.16 -3.85 -15.38
CA MET A 70 2.61 -3.62 -15.14
C MET A 70 3.37 -4.92 -14.88
#